data_AF-A0AAJ4SJ59-F1
#
_entry.id   AF-A0AAJ4SJ59-F1
#
_cell.length_a   1.000
_cell.length_b   1.000
_cell.length_c   1.000
_cell.angle_alpha   90.00
_cell.angle_beta   90.00
_cell.angle_gamma   90.00
#
_symmetry.space_group_name_H-M   'P 1'
#
loop_
_entity.id
_entity.type
_entity.pdbx_description
1 polymer ?
#
loop_
_entity_poly.entity_id
_entity_poly.type
_entity_poly.pdbx_seq_one_letter_code
_entity_poly.pdbx_strand_id
1 'polypeptide(L)'
;MNEAKLLIIGKDSYNPSNKNYTNLKIDDYPTDNVAFFPCRKEETYNLYNLTTYRRILGFIKNEKLTEIEFNKLPTPKTIANQFMKKGVYFINALEFDLKGYTIQSKNKKNKLIFDSSTIILCFGTDAIDKFKNYENVHQFPHPSPLNNNKFWEKYDNEYSSKDYNFDYIFEQIYLPSTLK
;
A
#
# COMPACT_ATOMS: atom_id res chain seq x y z
N MET A 1 16.01 -3.62 -15.73
CA MET A 1 15.10 -2.47 -15.72
C MET A 1 13.74 -3.02 -15.32
N ASN A 2 13.13 -2.48 -14.27
CA ASN A 2 11.87 -3.02 -13.75
C ASN A 2 10.70 -2.25 -14.37
N GLU A 3 9.66 -2.98 -14.77
CA GLU A 3 8.44 -2.42 -15.35
C GLU A 3 7.25 -2.78 -14.47
N ALA A 4 6.46 -1.78 -14.10
CA ALA A 4 5.27 -1.97 -13.28
C ALA A 4 4.09 -2.38 -14.15
N LYS A 5 3.35 -3.40 -13.72
CA LYS A 5 2.00 -3.71 -14.21
C LYS A 5 0.93 -3.07 -13.34
N LEU A 6 1.24 -2.92 -12.05
CA LEU A 6 0.35 -2.36 -11.05
C LEU A 6 1.16 -1.56 -10.04
N LEU A 7 0.71 -0.34 -9.76
CA LEU A 7 1.22 0.51 -8.71
C LEU A 7 0.19 0.62 -7.59
N ILE A 8 0.62 0.43 -6.35
CA ILE A 8 -0.19 0.62 -5.16
C ILE A 8 0.46 1.74 -4.35
N ILE A 9 -0.17 2.91 -4.36
CA ILE A 9 0.42 4.15 -3.90
C ILE A 9 -0.16 4.54 -2.54
N GLY A 10 0.70 4.62 -1.53
CA GLY A 10 0.41 5.22 -0.23
C GLY A 10 0.93 6.65 -0.14
N LYS A 11 0.66 7.31 0.99
CA LYS A 11 1.18 8.65 1.26
C LYS A 11 2.67 8.60 1.63
N ASP A 12 2.96 8.06 2.81
CA ASP A 12 4.25 8.15 3.46
C ASP A 12 4.59 6.89 4.28
N SER A 13 5.85 6.86 4.71
CA SER A 13 6.41 5.82 5.56
C SER A 13 5.83 5.86 6.99
N TYR A 14 5.81 4.70 7.64
CA TYR A 14 5.55 4.60 9.08
C TYR A 14 6.51 5.45 9.91
N ASN A 15 6.03 5.93 11.06
CA ASN A 15 6.84 6.69 12.02
C ASN A 15 8.07 5.86 12.46
N PRO A 16 9.30 6.33 12.17
CA PRO A 16 10.52 5.58 12.47
C PRO A 16 10.77 5.38 13.97
N SER A 17 10.20 6.25 14.82
CA SER A 17 10.32 6.20 16.29
C SER A 17 9.36 5.22 16.96
N ASN A 18 8.51 4.50 16.21
CA ASN A 18 7.66 3.46 16.79
C ASN A 18 8.54 2.34 17.37
N LYS A 19 8.25 1.92 18.61
CA LYS A 19 9.03 0.88 19.30
C LYS A 19 8.82 -0.52 18.69
N ASN A 20 7.63 -0.81 18.18
CA ASN A 20 7.21 -2.15 17.79
C ASN A 20 7.58 -2.51 16.33
N TYR A 21 7.61 -1.52 15.44
CA TYR A 21 7.83 -1.74 14.01
C TYR A 21 8.50 -0.54 13.32
N THR A 22 9.01 -0.77 12.11
CA THR A 22 9.53 0.24 11.18
C THR A 22 9.02 -0.07 9.77
N ASN A 23 9.52 0.66 8.79
CA ASN A 23 9.26 0.44 7.38
C ASN A 23 10.01 -0.78 6.84
N LEU A 24 9.34 -1.57 6.00
CA LEU A 24 10.01 -2.62 5.25
C LEU A 24 10.92 -1.99 4.19
N LYS A 25 12.16 -2.47 4.14
CA LYS A 25 13.14 -2.15 3.10
C LYS A 25 13.52 -3.42 2.36
N ILE A 26 13.60 -3.32 1.04
CA ILE A 26 14.05 -4.40 0.16
C ILE A 26 15.21 -3.86 -0.67
N ASP A 27 16.25 -4.68 -0.79
CA ASP A 27 17.37 -4.38 -1.67
C ASP A 27 16.86 -4.28 -3.10
N ASP A 28 17.45 -3.39 -3.88
CA ASP A 28 17.05 -3.15 -5.27
C ASP A 28 15.62 -2.61 -5.52
N TYR A 29 14.87 -2.29 -4.47
CA TYR A 29 13.57 -1.61 -4.59
C TYR A 29 13.72 -0.18 -5.14
N PRO A 30 12.80 0.34 -5.97
CA PRO A 30 12.93 1.66 -6.59
C PRO A 30 12.78 2.84 -5.61
N THR A 31 12.19 2.61 -4.44
CA THR A 31 12.07 3.59 -3.36
C THR A 31 12.68 3.07 -2.07
N ASP A 32 12.84 3.97 -1.08
CA ASP A 32 13.54 3.66 0.16
C ASP A 32 12.78 2.63 1.00
N ASN A 33 11.44 2.71 0.97
CA ASN A 33 10.57 1.82 1.71
C ASN A 33 9.49 1.22 0.79
N VAL A 34 8.99 0.06 1.20
CA VAL A 34 7.82 -0.58 0.60
C VAL A 34 6.58 -0.05 1.32
N ALA A 35 5.72 0.68 0.61
CA ALA A 35 4.54 1.31 1.21
C ALA A 35 3.65 0.28 1.92
N PHE A 36 3.06 0.67 3.05
CA PHE A 36 2.17 -0.15 3.90
C PHE A 36 2.79 -1.40 4.55
N PHE A 37 3.93 -1.90 4.09
CA PHE A 37 4.54 -3.11 4.65
C PHE A 37 5.47 -2.77 5.83
N PRO A 38 5.21 -3.31 7.02
CA PRO A 38 6.06 -3.09 8.18
C PRO A 38 7.25 -4.07 8.21
N CYS A 39 8.30 -3.67 8.91
CA CYS A 39 9.31 -4.57 9.45
C CYS A 39 9.17 -4.59 10.98
N ARG A 40 8.99 -5.77 11.55
CA ARG A 40 8.81 -5.94 13.00
C ARG A 40 10.14 -5.66 13.73
N LYS A 41 10.10 -4.82 14.77
CA LYS A 41 11.23 -4.59 15.69
C LYS A 41 11.11 -5.48 16.93
N GLU A 42 9.93 -5.47 17.56
CA GLU A 42 9.63 -6.26 18.75
C GLU A 42 9.04 -7.60 18.33
N GLU A 43 9.71 -8.71 18.63
CA GLU A 43 9.30 -10.05 18.18
C GLU A 43 7.90 -10.44 18.69
N THR A 44 7.54 -9.98 19.88
CA THR A 44 6.25 -10.24 20.53
C THR A 44 5.11 -9.38 19.96
N TYR A 45 5.41 -8.35 19.18
CA TYR A 45 4.37 -7.51 18.60
C TYR A 45 3.62 -8.25 17.49
N ASN A 46 2.30 -8.38 17.67
CA ASN A 46 1.42 -8.88 16.64
C ASN A 46 1.15 -7.79 15.58
N LEU A 47 1.58 -8.04 14.35
CA LEU A 47 1.35 -7.15 13.20
C LEU A 47 -0.13 -7.00 12.83
N TYR A 48 -1.00 -7.91 13.25
CA TYR A 48 -2.46 -7.78 13.10
C TYR A 48 -3.00 -6.50 13.75
N ASN A 49 -2.35 -6.02 14.82
CA ASN A 49 -2.72 -4.76 15.49
C ASN A 49 -2.43 -3.51 14.65
N LEU A 50 -1.66 -3.63 13.56
CA LEU A 50 -1.35 -2.52 12.67
C LEU A 50 -2.46 -2.36 11.62
N THR A 51 -3.48 -1.56 11.95
CA THR A 51 -4.67 -1.33 11.12
C THR A 51 -4.38 -1.07 9.64
N THR A 52 -3.42 -0.20 9.33
CA THR A 52 -3.01 0.09 7.94
C THR A 52 -2.59 -1.17 7.18
N TYR A 53 -1.74 -1.99 7.80
CA TYR A 53 -1.23 -3.20 7.17
C TYR A 53 -2.32 -4.27 7.05
N ARG A 54 -3.14 -4.43 8.09
CA ARG A 54 -4.30 -5.34 8.09
C ARG A 54 -5.28 -5.00 6.97
N ARG A 55 -5.66 -3.74 6.81
CA ARG A 55 -6.55 -3.25 5.75
C ARG A 55 -6.01 -3.50 4.36
N ILE A 56 -4.72 -3.25 4.14
CA ILE A 56 -4.08 -3.50 2.84
C ILE A 56 -4.02 -5.00 2.54
N LEU A 57 -3.71 -5.85 3.53
CA LEU A 57 -3.76 -7.30 3.35
C LEU A 57 -5.18 -7.81 3.06
N GLY A 58 -6.19 -7.30 3.75
CA GLY A 58 -7.58 -7.64 3.45
C GLY A 58 -8.01 -7.18 2.05
N PHE A 59 -7.60 -5.97 1.63
CA PHE A 59 -7.86 -5.45 0.30
C PHE A 59 -7.24 -6.34 -0.80
N ILE A 60 -5.94 -6.64 -0.73
CA ILE A 60 -5.27 -7.46 -1.75
C ILE A 60 -5.76 -8.91 -1.77
N LYS A 61 -6.27 -9.42 -0.64
CA LYS A 61 -6.88 -10.76 -0.55
C LYS A 61 -8.37 -10.77 -0.89
N ASN A 62 -8.99 -9.60 -1.01
CA ASN A 62 -10.42 -9.40 -1.19
C ASN A 62 -11.29 -10.03 -0.07
N GLU A 63 -10.78 -10.10 1.15
CA GLU A 63 -11.46 -10.74 2.28
C GLU A 63 -11.10 -10.06 3.60
N LYS A 64 -11.95 -10.21 4.62
CA LYS A 64 -11.58 -9.85 5.99
C LYS A 64 -10.81 -11.02 6.58
N LEU A 65 -9.59 -10.77 7.03
CA LEU A 65 -8.77 -11.77 7.69
C LEU A 65 -9.01 -11.68 9.19
N THR A 66 -9.36 -12.80 9.83
CA THR A 66 -9.25 -12.93 11.28
C THR A 66 -7.79 -12.88 11.72
N GLU A 67 -7.52 -12.62 13.01
CA GLU A 67 -6.16 -12.63 13.55
C GLU A 67 -5.44 -13.97 13.29
N ILE A 68 -6.16 -15.09 13.39
CA ILE A 68 -5.61 -16.43 13.15
C ILE A 68 -5.19 -16.60 11.69
N GLU A 69 -6.01 -16.17 10.74
CA GLU A 69 -5.70 -16.25 9.31
C GLU A 69 -4.55 -15.32 8.93
N PHE A 70 -4.58 -14.09 9.46
CA PHE A 70 -3.53 -13.10 9.27
C PHE A 70 -2.17 -13.62 9.75
N ASN A 71 -2.12 -14.23 10.93
CA ASN A 71 -0.88 -14.74 11.53
C ASN A 71 -0.33 -15.98 10.79
N LYS A 72 -1.11 -16.62 9.92
CA LYS A 72 -0.65 -17.70 9.03
C LYS A 72 -0.04 -17.18 7.71
N LEU A 73 -0.19 -15.89 7.41
CA LEU A 73 0.36 -15.32 6.19
C LEU A 73 1.90 -15.32 6.20
N PRO A 74 2.54 -15.35 5.02
CA PRO A 74 3.98 -15.15 4.93
C PRO A 74 4.41 -13.80 5.51
N THR A 75 5.69 -13.66 5.83
CA THR A 75 6.22 -12.38 6.35
C THR A 75 5.98 -11.21 5.39
N PRO A 76 5.93 -9.96 5.88
CA PRO A 76 5.81 -8.77 5.03
C PRO A 76 6.83 -8.75 3.88
N LYS A 77 8.09 -9.12 4.14
CA LYS A 77 9.15 -9.20 3.14
C LYS A 77 8.87 -10.25 2.06
N THR A 78 8.37 -11.42 2.46
CA THR A 78 8.01 -12.49 1.52
C THR A 78 6.86 -12.05 0.61
N ILE A 79 5.81 -11.45 1.17
CA ILE A 79 4.65 -10.98 0.40
C ILE A 79 5.07 -9.88 -0.60
N ALA A 80 5.81 -8.87 -0.14
CA ALA A 80 6.28 -7.80 -1.01
C ALA A 80 7.16 -8.31 -2.16
N ASN A 81 8.07 -9.26 -1.90
CA ASN A 81 8.88 -9.89 -2.95
C ASN A 81 8.06 -10.70 -3.96
N GLN A 82 7.00 -11.39 -3.51
CA GLN A 82 6.11 -12.12 -4.42
C GLN A 82 5.36 -11.17 -5.36
N PHE A 83 4.86 -10.05 -4.85
CA PHE A 83 4.22 -9.01 -5.66
C PHE A 83 5.20 -8.33 -6.62
N MET A 84 6.41 -8.02 -6.15
CA MET A 84 7.45 -7.44 -7.00
C MET A 84 7.78 -8.36 -8.19
N LYS A 85 7.86 -9.68 -7.99
CA LYS A 85 8.04 -10.66 -9.07
C LYS A 85 6.87 -10.69 -10.08
N LYS A 86 5.67 -10.28 -9.67
CA LYS A 86 4.49 -10.13 -10.54
C LYS A 86 4.45 -8.76 -11.24
N GLY A 87 5.40 -7.86 -10.99
CA GLY A 87 5.36 -6.48 -11.49
C GLY A 87 4.42 -5.56 -10.69
N VAL A 88 4.10 -5.92 -9.44
CA VAL A 88 3.26 -5.13 -8.54
C VAL A 88 4.15 -4.44 -7.51
N TYR A 89 4.05 -3.11 -7.43
CA TYR A 89 4.91 -2.30 -6.56
C TYR A 89 4.08 -1.45 -5.60
N PHE A 90 4.43 -1.52 -4.32
CA PHE A 90 3.88 -0.68 -3.25
C PHE A 90 4.83 0.49 -2.97
N ILE A 91 4.40 1.72 -3.23
CA ILE A 91 5.28 2.91 -3.23
C ILE A 91 4.64 4.06 -2.43
N ASN A 92 5.45 4.77 -1.65
CA ASN A 92 5.01 5.97 -0.93
C ASN A 92 5.16 7.20 -1.83
N ALA A 93 4.08 7.95 -2.02
CA ALA A 93 4.04 9.15 -2.84
C ALA A 93 5.09 10.19 -2.45
N LEU A 94 5.43 10.34 -1.17
CA LEU A 94 6.41 11.34 -0.71
C LEU A 94 7.88 10.93 -0.92
N GLU A 95 8.19 9.71 -1.38
CA GLU A 95 9.59 9.23 -1.51
C GLU A 95 10.24 9.54 -2.86
N PHE A 96 9.49 10.07 -3.82
CA PHE A 96 9.96 10.32 -5.18
C PHE A 96 9.25 11.51 -5.81
N ASP A 97 9.85 12.09 -6.83
CA ASP A 97 9.21 13.07 -7.70
C ASP A 97 8.81 12.36 -9.01
N LEU A 98 7.62 12.67 -9.54
CA LEU A 98 7.20 12.13 -10.83
C LEU A 98 7.88 12.89 -11.96
N LYS A 99 8.59 12.15 -12.83
CA LYS A 99 9.18 12.67 -14.07
C LYS A 99 8.76 11.76 -15.22
N GLY A 100 7.62 12.08 -15.85
CA GLY A 100 6.99 11.19 -16.83
C GLY A 100 6.57 9.88 -16.18
N TYR A 101 6.83 8.76 -16.85
CA TYR A 101 6.48 7.42 -16.36
C TYR A 101 7.66 6.74 -15.64
N THR A 102 8.20 7.42 -14.64
CA THR A 102 9.38 6.94 -13.92
C THR A 102 9.25 7.20 -12.43
N ILE A 103 9.59 6.18 -11.63
CA ILE A 103 9.64 6.23 -10.17
C ILE A 103 11.05 5.81 -9.71
N GLN A 104 11.66 6.67 -8.90
CA GLN A 104 12.96 6.43 -8.26
C GLN A 104 13.13 7.39 -7.08
N SER A 105 13.43 6.89 -5.89
CA SER A 105 13.83 7.77 -4.77
C SER A 105 15.25 8.28 -4.96
N LYS A 106 15.57 9.45 -4.38
CA LYS A 106 16.89 10.09 -4.50
C LYS A 106 18.04 9.18 -4.05
N ASN A 107 17.79 8.29 -3.11
CA ASN A 107 18.81 7.42 -2.50
C ASN A 107 18.92 6.05 -3.19
N LYS A 108 18.10 5.77 -4.21
CA LYS A 108 18.09 4.48 -4.91
C LYS A 108 18.69 4.60 -6.29
N LYS A 109 19.44 3.56 -6.68
CA LYS A 109 20.00 3.43 -8.02
C LYS A 109 18.99 2.84 -9.01
N ASN A 110 18.02 2.09 -8.51
CA ASN A 110 17.09 1.36 -9.34
C ASN A 110 15.90 2.23 -9.70
N LYS A 111 15.61 2.22 -11.00
CA LYS A 111 14.50 2.94 -11.60
C LYS A 111 13.38 1.97 -11.92
N LEU A 112 12.16 2.34 -11.56
CA LEU A 112 10.94 1.69 -11.99
C LEU A 112 10.32 2.49 -13.12
N ILE A 113 9.98 1.81 -14.21
CA ILE A 113 9.25 2.37 -15.34
C ILE A 113 7.81 1.86 -15.28
N PHE A 114 6.88 2.70 -15.71
CA PHE A 114 5.49 2.33 -15.96
C PHE A 114 5.04 2.99 -17.25
N ASP A 115 3.77 2.86 -17.62
CA ASP A 115 3.20 3.49 -18.82
C ASP A 115 1.70 3.77 -18.63
N SER A 116 1.02 4.20 -19.69
CA SER A 116 -0.42 4.46 -19.66
C SER A 116 -1.27 3.19 -19.46
N SER A 117 -0.74 2.00 -19.74
CA SER A 117 -1.44 0.73 -19.51
C SER A 117 -1.36 0.25 -18.05
N THR A 118 -0.45 0.83 -17.26
CA THR A 118 -0.24 0.48 -15.86
C THR A 118 -1.43 0.89 -15.01
N ILE A 119 -1.98 -0.04 -14.24
CA ILE A 119 -3.03 0.27 -13.27
C ILE A 119 -2.42 0.93 -12.03
N ILE A 120 -3.04 1.98 -11.51
CA ILE A 120 -2.54 2.76 -10.38
C ILE A 120 -3.62 2.84 -9.31
N LEU A 121 -3.40 2.23 -8.15
CA LEU A 121 -4.31 2.29 -7.01
C LEU A 121 -3.80 3.31 -6.00
N CYS A 122 -4.47 4.46 -5.89
CA CYS A 122 -4.09 5.54 -5.00
C CYS A 122 -4.91 5.53 -3.72
N PHE A 123 -4.23 5.44 -2.57
CA PHE A 123 -4.86 5.44 -1.25
C PHE A 123 -4.66 6.78 -0.53
N GLY A 124 -5.72 7.57 -0.43
CA GLY A 124 -5.71 8.89 0.19
C GLY A 124 -5.33 10.02 -0.79
N THR A 125 -5.63 11.26 -0.40
CA THR A 125 -5.57 12.44 -1.26
C THR A 125 -4.18 12.74 -1.78
N ASP A 126 -3.12 12.59 -0.98
CA ASP A 126 -1.74 12.84 -1.44
C ASP A 126 -1.34 11.92 -2.62
N ALA A 127 -1.77 10.65 -2.59
CA ALA A 127 -1.54 9.71 -3.68
C ALA A 127 -2.38 10.08 -4.91
N ILE A 128 -3.65 10.44 -4.70
CA ILE A 128 -4.58 10.83 -5.77
C ILE A 128 -4.07 12.09 -6.49
N ASP A 129 -3.75 13.15 -5.75
CA ASP A 129 -3.29 14.42 -6.30
C ASP A 129 -1.98 14.25 -7.09
N LYS A 130 -1.10 13.36 -6.63
CA LYS A 130 0.17 13.07 -7.31
C LYS A 130 -0.02 12.41 -8.67
N PHE A 131 -1.04 11.56 -8.81
CA PHE A 131 -1.32 10.81 -10.04
C PHE A 131 -2.52 11.34 -10.84
N LYS A 132 -3.13 12.47 -10.47
CA LYS A 132 -4.38 12.98 -11.05
C LYS A 132 -4.41 13.17 -12.58
N ASN A 133 -3.25 13.32 -13.21
CA ASN A 133 -3.11 13.54 -14.66
C ASN A 133 -2.68 12.26 -15.42
N TYR A 134 -2.67 11.10 -14.75
CA TYR A 134 -2.33 9.81 -15.35
C TYR A 134 -3.60 9.00 -15.65
N GLU A 135 -3.48 8.10 -16.62
CA GLU A 135 -4.53 7.16 -16.99
C GLU A 135 -4.57 5.96 -16.03
N ASN A 136 -5.69 5.22 -16.02
CA ASN A 136 -5.88 4.00 -15.22
C ASN A 136 -5.62 4.18 -13.71
N VAL A 137 -5.98 5.36 -13.19
CA VAL A 137 -5.89 5.70 -11.76
C VAL A 137 -7.21 5.41 -11.06
N HIS A 138 -7.14 4.59 -10.03
CA HIS A 138 -8.24 4.19 -9.17
C HIS A 138 -8.05 4.76 -7.76
N GLN A 139 -9.12 5.29 -7.18
CA GLN A 139 -9.04 6.12 -5.99
C GLN A 139 -9.72 5.46 -4.79
N PHE A 140 -8.98 5.31 -3.70
CA PHE A 140 -9.41 4.62 -2.49
C PHE A 140 -9.18 5.50 -1.25
N PRO A 141 -9.98 5.31 -0.18
CA PRO A 141 -9.74 6.00 1.08
C PRO A 141 -8.40 5.55 1.66
N HIS A 142 -7.76 6.41 2.45
CA HIS A 142 -6.49 6.04 3.08
C HIS A 142 -6.69 4.90 4.11
N PRO A 143 -5.80 3.90 4.21
CA PRO A 143 -5.92 2.77 5.14
C PRO A 143 -5.62 3.10 6.62
N SER A 144 -5.43 4.38 6.96
CA SER A 144 -5.04 4.78 8.31
C SER A 144 -6.15 4.47 9.30
N PRO A 145 -5.85 4.08 10.55
CA PRO A 145 -6.87 3.92 11.60
C PRO A 145 -7.68 5.21 11.87
N LEU A 146 -7.18 6.37 11.45
CA LEU A 146 -7.89 7.66 11.53
C LEU A 146 -8.98 7.81 10.45
N ASN A 147 -8.94 6.97 9.41
CA ASN A 147 -9.92 6.98 8.33
C ASN A 147 -10.89 5.80 8.52
N ASN A 148 -12.16 6.09 8.79
CA ASN A 148 -13.19 5.07 9.02
C ASN A 148 -14.21 5.00 7.88
N ASN A 149 -13.79 5.34 6.66
CA ASN A 149 -14.63 5.18 5.48
C ASN A 149 -15.17 3.74 5.37
N LYS A 150 -16.46 3.61 5.06
CA LYS A 150 -17.18 2.31 4.97
C LYS A 150 -16.57 1.34 3.97
N PHE A 151 -15.79 1.81 3.00
CA PHE A 151 -15.00 0.96 2.12
C PHE A 151 -14.19 -0.10 2.89
N TRP A 152 -13.59 0.29 4.03
CA TRP A 152 -12.77 -0.62 4.83
C TRP A 152 -13.57 -1.69 5.56
N GLU A 153 -14.88 -1.52 5.70
CA GLU A 153 -15.74 -2.51 6.33
C GLU A 153 -15.59 -3.87 5.66
N LYS A 154 -15.43 -3.93 4.34
CA LYS A 154 -15.27 -5.19 3.59
C LYS A 154 -13.92 -5.89 3.82
N TYR A 155 -12.91 -5.17 4.28
CA TYR A 155 -11.51 -5.63 4.26
C TYR A 155 -10.84 -5.66 5.65
N ASP A 156 -11.51 -5.15 6.67
CA ASP A 156 -10.96 -5.04 8.03
C ASP A 156 -11.89 -5.75 9.03
N ASN A 157 -11.39 -6.83 9.63
CA ASN A 157 -12.16 -7.60 10.61
C ASN A 157 -12.34 -6.86 11.95
N GLU A 158 -11.48 -5.88 12.24
CA GLU A 158 -11.60 -4.99 13.41
C GLU A 158 -12.27 -3.66 13.05
N TYR A 159 -12.95 -3.59 11.89
CA TYR A 159 -13.63 -2.36 11.48
C TYR A 159 -14.67 -1.96 12.53
N SER A 160 -14.57 -0.72 13.00
CA SER A 160 -15.60 -0.07 13.79
C SER A 160 -16.08 1.17 13.04
N SER A 161 -17.39 1.29 12.85
CA SER A 161 -17.98 2.49 12.27
C SER A 161 -17.76 3.66 13.21
N LYS A 162 -16.99 4.65 12.77
CA LYS A 162 -16.99 6.00 13.33
C LYS A 162 -17.38 6.96 12.21
N ASP A 163 -18.06 8.04 12.57
CA ASP A 163 -18.46 9.07 11.61
C ASP A 163 -17.23 9.60 10.87
N TYR A 164 -17.18 9.32 9.57
CA TYR A 164 -16.16 9.82 8.66
C TYR A 164 -16.83 10.82 7.72
N ASN A 165 -16.79 12.10 8.09
CA ASN A 165 -17.26 13.20 7.26
C ASN A 165 -16.13 13.64 6.34
N PHE A 166 -16.06 13.05 5.15
CA PHE A 166 -15.13 13.49 4.11
C PHE A 166 -15.77 13.27 2.73
N ASP A 167 -15.96 14.36 1.99
CA ASP A 167 -16.70 14.41 0.72
C ASP A 167 -15.87 13.95 -0.49
N TYR A 168 -15.16 12.82 -0.37
CA TYR A 168 -14.46 12.22 -1.51
C TYR A 168 -15.23 11.00 -2.02
N ILE A 169 -15.46 10.97 -3.34
CA ILE A 169 -16.06 9.82 -4.01
C ILE A 169 -14.94 8.81 -4.25
N PHE A 170 -14.98 7.70 -3.52
CA PHE A 170 -14.05 6.59 -3.69
C PHE A 170 -14.70 5.45 -4.48
N GLU A 171 -13.88 4.67 -5.17
CA GLU A 171 -14.35 3.46 -5.81
C GLU A 171 -14.81 2.42 -4.78
N GLN A 172 -15.95 1.80 -5.03
CA GLN A 172 -16.53 0.85 -4.09
C GLN A 172 -16.02 -0.59 -4.30
N ILE A 173 -15.71 -0.98 -5.55
CA ILE A 173 -15.36 -2.37 -5.89
C ILE A 173 -14.45 -2.40 -7.14
N TYR A 174 -13.17 -2.09 -6.99
CA TYR A 174 -12.18 -2.39 -8.03
C TYR A 174 -11.00 -3.14 -7.44
N LEU A 175 -10.77 -4.35 -7.94
CA LEU A 175 -9.60 -5.17 -7.62
C LEU A 175 -9.04 -5.79 -8.90
N PRO A 176 -7.86 -5.35 -9.36
CA PRO A 176 -7.20 -5.89 -10.55
C PRO A 176 -7.02 -7.40 -10.47
N SER A 177 -7.15 -8.09 -11.62
CA SER A 177 -6.84 -9.53 -11.72
C SER A 177 -5.38 -9.84 -11.34
N THR A 178 -4.45 -8.90 -11.52
CA THR A 178 -3.04 -9.01 -11.13
C THR A 178 -2.84 -9.18 -9.62
N LEU A 179 -3.84 -8.82 -8.81
CA LEU A 179 -3.84 -9.06 -7.35
C LEU A 179 -4.43 -10.41 -6.94
N LYS A 180 -5.18 -11.07 -7.84
CA LYS A 180 -5.66 -12.45 -7.63
C LYS A 180 -4.51 -13.46 -7.77
#